data_AF-A0A1P8WLX0-F1
#
_entry.id   AF-A0A1P8WLX0-F1
#
_cell.length_a   1.000
_cell.length_b   1.000
_cell.length_c   1.000
_cell.angle_alpha   90.00
_cell.angle_beta   90.00
_cell.angle_gamma   90.00
#
_symmetry.space_group_name_H-M   'P 1'
#
loop_
_entity.id
_entity.type
_entity.pdbx_description
1 polymer ?
#
loop_
_entity_poly.entity_id
_entity_poly.type
_entity_poly.pdbx_seq_one_letter_code
_entity_poly.pdbx_strand_id
1 'polypeptide(L)'
;MNESTAKVIKRFALLAGSTVCLTFAGFYLQAIPWGRSSRDAIEGRAIAEIEQLSSSVSAFAADYGRKPLSHITLWEDGTKWQSDPLSRAMVRRLWPRFVFDVARDLNGDGDTVDKFHLSGAECLVWFLGGVQTRQGECIGFCHNPFDPFHRSSYRRTAPYFGFKKHRMTDLDSDGFPEYTDRLTDMPYLYIAKEAGRYHARDLAVFPEGDNRNMQHPYSFAGDSFGHYQIISAGFDREYGVGGEYSDSSDFTVERRSEDDNLTSFSNGRL
;
A
#
# COMPACT_ATOMS: atom_id res chain seq x y z
N MET A 1 -20.12 -46.63 48.53
CA MET A 1 -20.51 -46.78 47.11
C MET A 1 -19.41 -47.59 46.44
N ASN A 2 -19.69 -48.83 46.02
CA ASN A 2 -18.64 -49.76 45.60
C ASN A 2 -18.07 -49.38 44.24
N GLU A 3 -16.76 -49.60 44.07
CA GLU A 3 -15.95 -49.21 42.91
C GLU A 3 -16.49 -49.76 41.57
N SER A 4 -17.24 -50.86 41.63
CA SER A 4 -17.94 -51.47 40.49
C SER A 4 -19.04 -50.56 39.92
N THR A 5 -19.82 -49.89 40.77
CA THR A 5 -20.93 -49.02 40.34
C THR A 5 -20.42 -47.74 39.67
N ALA A 6 -19.27 -47.22 40.10
CA ALA A 6 -18.63 -46.05 39.50
C ALA A 6 -18.08 -46.32 38.08
N LYS A 7 -17.61 -47.55 37.80
CA LYS A 7 -17.12 -47.93 36.46
C LYS A 7 -18.26 -48.07 35.44
N VAL A 8 -19.43 -48.54 35.85
CA VAL A 8 -20.60 -48.68 34.96
C VAL A 8 -21.17 -47.32 34.55
N ILE A 9 -21.26 -46.38 35.50
CA ILE A 9 -21.76 -45.02 35.24
C ILE A 9 -20.82 -44.26 34.28
N LYS A 10 -19.50 -44.40 34.43
CA LYS A 10 -18.53 -43.77 33.51
C LYS A 10 -18.62 -44.30 32.07
N ARG A 11 -18.93 -45.58 31.88
CA ARG A 11 -19.06 -46.18 30.53
C ARG A 11 -20.36 -45.77 29.84
N PHE A 12 -21.45 -45.61 30.58
CA PHE A 12 -22.71 -45.10 30.02
C PHE A 12 -22.66 -43.62 29.62
N ALA A 13 -21.97 -42.78 30.42
CA ALA A 13 -21.78 -41.37 30.08
C ALA A 13 -20.97 -41.17 28.78
N LEU A 14 -20.00 -42.05 28.49
CA LEU A 14 -19.16 -41.95 27.30
C LEU A 14 -19.90 -42.33 26.00
N LEU A 15 -20.83 -43.29 26.07
CA LEU A 15 -21.62 -43.76 24.92
C LEU A 15 -22.79 -42.82 24.57
N ALA A 16 -23.39 -42.16 25.57
CA ALA A 16 -24.41 -41.15 25.33
C ALA A 16 -23.83 -39.87 24.72
N GLY A 17 -22.61 -39.48 25.09
CA GLY A 17 -21.94 -38.30 24.55
C GLY A 17 -21.50 -38.43 23.08
N SER A 18 -21.06 -39.62 22.65
CA SER A 18 -20.58 -39.82 21.28
C SER A 18 -21.70 -39.82 20.23
N THR A 19 -22.92 -40.24 20.61
CA THR A 19 -24.06 -40.35 19.69
C THR A 19 -24.70 -38.99 19.41
N VAL A 20 -24.66 -38.05 20.38
CA VAL A 20 -25.14 -36.67 20.22
C VAL A 20 -24.16 -35.82 19.40
N CYS A 21 -22.85 -36.07 19.48
CA CYS A 21 -21.87 -35.34 18.67
C CYS A 21 -21.95 -35.67 17.16
N LEU A 22 -22.36 -36.88 16.78
CA LEU A 22 -22.42 -37.28 15.36
C LEU A 22 -23.67 -36.75 14.63
N THR A 23 -24.77 -36.52 15.34
CA THR A 23 -25.99 -35.95 14.73
C THR A 23 -25.90 -34.44 14.53
N PHE A 24 -25.13 -33.70 15.35
CA PHE A 24 -24.87 -32.28 15.12
C PHE A 24 -23.90 -31.99 13.95
N ALA A 25 -23.03 -32.95 13.60
CA ALA A 25 -22.14 -32.81 12.45
C ALA A 25 -22.85 -32.96 11.09
N GLY A 26 -23.98 -33.66 11.02
CA GLY A 26 -24.71 -33.92 9.78
C GLY A 26 -25.55 -32.73 9.27
N PHE A 27 -25.95 -31.81 10.15
CA PHE A 27 -26.82 -30.67 9.78
C PHE A 27 -26.06 -29.36 9.49
N TYR A 28 -24.78 -29.25 9.83
CA TYR A 28 -23.96 -28.07 9.54
C TYR A 28 -23.26 -28.09 8.15
N LEU A 29 -23.48 -29.13 7.35
CA LEU A 29 -22.95 -29.24 5.98
C LEU A 29 -23.94 -28.73 4.92
N GLN A 30 -24.99 -28.00 5.31
CA GLN A 30 -25.87 -27.34 4.36
C GLN A 30 -25.43 -25.90 4.11
N ALA A 31 -24.88 -25.69 2.92
CA ALA A 31 -24.72 -24.41 2.22
C ALA A 31 -23.73 -23.38 2.80
N ILE A 32 -22.43 -23.68 2.71
CA ILE A 32 -21.47 -22.61 2.40
C ILE A 32 -21.49 -22.46 0.87
N PRO A 33 -21.93 -21.34 0.28
CA PRO A 33 -21.76 -21.11 -1.13
C PRO A 33 -20.27 -20.90 -1.40
N TRP A 34 -19.60 -22.01 -1.75
CA TRP A 34 -18.15 -22.11 -1.97
C TRP A 34 -17.58 -21.11 -2.99
N GLY A 35 -18.42 -20.45 -3.81
CA GLY A 35 -17.99 -19.47 -4.81
C GLY A 35 -18.00 -18.00 -4.38
N ARG A 36 -18.88 -17.58 -3.44
CA ARG A 36 -18.94 -16.17 -2.99
C ARG A 36 -17.95 -15.88 -1.86
N SER A 37 -17.81 -16.85 -0.94
CA SER A 37 -16.93 -16.74 0.23
C SER A 37 -15.47 -16.42 -0.13
N SER A 38 -14.95 -16.92 -1.25
CA SER A 38 -13.55 -16.66 -1.62
C SER A 38 -13.29 -15.26 -2.18
N ARG A 39 -14.22 -14.69 -2.97
CA ARG A 39 -14.04 -13.35 -3.53
C ARG A 39 -14.17 -12.29 -2.44
N ASP A 40 -15.24 -12.38 -1.66
CA ASP A 40 -15.48 -11.48 -0.53
C ASP A 40 -14.33 -11.55 0.49
N ALA A 41 -13.73 -12.73 0.68
CA ALA A 41 -12.56 -12.88 1.56
C ALA A 41 -11.27 -12.27 0.99
N ILE A 42 -11.06 -12.28 -0.33
CA ILE A 42 -9.89 -11.62 -0.96
C ILE A 42 -10.09 -10.11 -0.94
N GLU A 43 -11.28 -9.64 -1.31
CA GLU A 43 -11.67 -8.22 -1.25
C GLU A 43 -11.50 -7.67 0.17
N GLY A 44 -12.03 -8.37 1.17
CA GLY A 44 -11.87 -7.98 2.58
C GLY A 44 -10.41 -7.93 3.04
N ARG A 45 -9.51 -8.77 2.48
CA ARG A 45 -8.07 -8.68 2.77
C ARG A 45 -7.41 -7.48 2.09
N ALA A 46 -7.85 -7.12 0.89
CA ALA A 46 -7.35 -5.95 0.17
C ALA A 46 -7.80 -4.65 0.85
N ILE A 47 -9.07 -4.56 1.28
CA ILE A 47 -9.60 -3.44 2.08
C ILE A 47 -8.81 -3.30 3.39
N ALA A 48 -8.64 -4.38 4.14
CA ALA A 48 -7.88 -4.35 5.39
C ALA A 48 -6.41 -3.90 5.19
N GLU A 49 -5.82 -4.19 4.03
CA GLU A 49 -4.47 -3.73 3.70
C GLU A 49 -4.43 -2.24 3.33
N ILE A 50 -5.43 -1.73 2.60
CA ILE A 50 -5.58 -0.29 2.33
C ILE A 50 -5.75 0.49 3.64
N GLU A 51 -6.50 -0.04 4.61
CA GLU A 51 -6.64 0.55 5.95
C GLU A 51 -5.30 0.57 6.70
N GLN A 52 -4.52 -0.51 6.60
CA GLN A 52 -3.17 -0.57 7.19
C GLN A 52 -2.24 0.44 6.53
N LEU A 53 -2.23 0.55 5.20
CA LEU A 53 -1.45 1.57 4.48
C LEU A 53 -1.87 2.98 4.90
N SER A 54 -3.18 3.25 5.00
CA SER A 54 -3.72 4.54 5.45
C SER A 54 -3.29 4.90 6.89
N SER A 55 -3.23 3.88 7.75
CA SER A 55 -2.69 4.01 9.11
C SER A 55 -1.19 4.32 9.10
N SER A 56 -0.41 3.64 8.26
CA SER A 56 1.03 3.90 8.08
C SER A 56 1.31 5.29 7.50
N VAL A 57 0.52 5.77 6.54
CA VAL A 57 0.55 7.14 6.03
C VAL A 57 0.28 8.17 7.15
N SER A 58 -0.58 7.83 8.10
CA SER A 58 -0.86 8.67 9.27
C SER A 58 0.26 8.66 10.29
N ALA A 59 0.88 7.51 10.55
CA ALA A 59 2.07 7.41 11.38
C ALA A 59 3.26 8.18 10.80
N PHE A 60 3.52 8.04 9.50
CA PHE A 60 4.53 8.84 8.79
C PHE A 60 4.26 10.35 8.96
N ALA A 61 3.01 10.77 8.78
CA ALA A 61 2.64 12.17 8.93
C ALA A 61 2.79 12.72 10.35
N ALA A 62 2.61 11.88 11.37
CA ALA A 62 2.85 12.27 12.75
C ALA A 62 4.34 12.56 13.00
N ASP A 63 5.24 11.76 12.43
CA ASP A 63 6.69 11.91 12.61
C ASP A 63 7.29 13.05 11.78
N TYR A 64 6.81 13.23 10.54
CA TYR A 64 7.36 14.20 9.59
C TYR A 64 6.53 15.48 9.44
N GLY A 65 5.40 15.59 10.13
CA GLY A 65 4.48 16.74 10.04
C GLY A 65 3.76 16.87 8.70
N ARG A 66 3.90 15.88 7.80
CA ARG A 66 3.25 15.86 6.48
C ARG A 66 3.14 14.44 5.95
N LYS A 67 2.16 14.22 5.08
CA LYS A 67 1.95 12.94 4.38
C LYS A 67 3.13 12.64 3.44
N PRO A 68 3.34 11.35 3.07
CA PRO A 68 4.27 11.00 2.01
C PRO A 68 4.04 11.82 0.74
N LEU A 69 5.11 12.05 -0.01
CA LEU A 69 5.00 12.65 -1.34
C LEU A 69 4.44 11.60 -2.29
N SER A 70 3.86 12.04 -3.41
CA SER A 70 3.42 11.15 -4.50
C SER A 70 4.19 11.38 -5.81
N HIS A 71 5.22 12.22 -5.76
CA HIS A 71 6.26 12.28 -6.76
C HIS A 71 7.51 12.90 -6.14
N ILE A 72 8.67 12.45 -6.58
CA ILE A 72 9.95 13.08 -6.29
C ILE A 72 11.00 12.60 -7.28
N THR A 73 11.95 13.46 -7.65
CA THR A 73 13.17 12.99 -8.31
C THR A 73 14.28 12.86 -7.28
N LEU A 74 14.88 11.68 -7.18
CA LEU A 74 16.05 11.45 -6.36
C LEU A 74 17.29 11.49 -7.24
N TRP A 75 18.34 12.15 -6.74
CA TRP A 75 19.63 12.21 -7.38
C TRP A 75 20.67 11.59 -6.46
N GLU A 76 21.44 10.68 -7.01
CA GLU A 76 22.61 10.14 -6.33
C GLU A 76 23.77 11.13 -6.38
N ASP A 77 23.96 11.80 -7.52
CA ASP A 77 24.97 12.84 -7.67
C ASP A 77 24.53 14.10 -6.92
N GLY A 78 25.28 14.41 -5.85
CA GLY A 78 25.01 15.55 -4.99
C GLY A 78 24.93 16.89 -5.73
N THR A 79 25.69 17.04 -6.82
CA THR A 79 25.73 18.28 -7.61
C THR A 79 24.46 18.50 -8.43
N LYS A 80 23.76 17.41 -8.80
CA LYS A 80 22.56 17.48 -9.66
C LYS A 80 21.32 17.97 -8.95
N TRP A 81 21.27 17.87 -7.61
CA TRP A 81 20.20 18.47 -6.80
C TRP A 81 20.04 19.98 -7.01
N GLN A 82 21.08 20.69 -7.44
CA GLN A 82 20.99 22.12 -7.76
C GLN A 82 20.19 22.39 -9.03
N SER A 83 20.12 21.42 -9.95
CA SER A 83 19.34 21.51 -11.18
C SER A 83 17.86 21.15 -10.99
N ASP A 84 17.49 20.60 -9.84
CA ASP A 84 16.10 20.28 -9.47
C ASP A 84 15.69 20.95 -8.15
N PRO A 85 15.37 22.26 -8.18
CA PRO A 85 14.98 23.00 -6.99
C PRO A 85 13.67 22.49 -6.36
N LEU A 86 12.79 21.82 -7.13
CA LEU A 86 11.51 21.32 -6.65
C LEU A 86 11.73 20.12 -5.73
N SER A 87 12.37 19.05 -6.23
CA SER A 87 12.66 17.86 -5.42
C SER A 87 13.55 18.22 -4.24
N ARG A 88 14.53 19.11 -4.44
CA ARG A 88 15.39 19.63 -3.36
C ARG A 88 14.62 20.37 -2.27
N ALA A 89 13.54 21.09 -2.61
CA ALA A 89 12.67 21.73 -1.63
C ALA A 89 11.80 20.71 -0.90
N MET A 90 11.28 19.70 -1.60
CA MET A 90 10.48 18.61 -1.02
C MET A 90 11.26 17.81 0.02
N VAL A 91 12.49 17.38 -0.29
CA VAL A 91 13.38 16.68 0.66
C VAL A 91 13.63 17.54 1.89
N ARG A 92 13.90 18.84 1.70
CA ARG A 92 14.20 19.74 2.82
C ARG A 92 13.02 20.00 3.75
N ARG A 93 11.79 19.86 3.25
CA ARG A 93 10.59 19.92 4.11
C ARG A 93 10.48 18.70 5.02
N LEU A 94 10.98 17.53 4.61
CA LEU A 94 11.00 16.31 5.42
C LEU A 94 12.24 16.25 6.32
N TRP A 95 13.40 16.59 5.77
CA TRP A 95 14.69 16.57 6.44
C TRP A 95 15.40 17.92 6.27
N PRO A 96 15.13 18.90 7.16
CA PRO A 96 15.64 20.27 7.02
C PRO A 96 17.16 20.41 6.98
N ARG A 97 17.88 19.40 7.50
CA ARG A 97 19.35 19.38 7.59
C ARG A 97 20.01 18.48 6.54
N PHE A 98 19.25 17.97 5.57
CA PHE A 98 19.78 17.13 4.51
C PHE A 98 20.91 17.84 3.73
N VAL A 99 22.05 17.17 3.55
CA VAL A 99 23.19 17.72 2.82
C VAL A 99 23.12 17.28 1.36
N PHE A 100 22.82 18.21 0.46
CA PHE A 100 22.61 17.88 -0.95
C PHE A 100 23.91 17.65 -1.72
N ASP A 101 25.02 18.29 -1.35
CA ASP A 101 26.25 18.27 -2.14
C ASP A 101 27.12 16.99 -1.96
N VAL A 102 26.55 15.92 -1.40
CA VAL A 102 27.22 14.64 -1.15
C VAL A 102 26.61 13.56 -2.05
N ALA A 103 27.46 12.84 -2.77
CA ALA A 103 27.06 11.73 -3.63
C ALA A 103 26.64 10.52 -2.78
N ARG A 104 25.56 9.82 -3.17
CA ARG A 104 24.98 8.70 -2.41
C ARG A 104 24.48 7.60 -3.32
N ASP A 105 24.87 6.37 -3.00
CA ASP A 105 24.32 5.15 -3.59
C ASP A 105 22.94 4.90 -2.93
N LEU A 106 21.87 5.26 -3.64
CA LEU A 106 20.46 5.16 -3.22
C LEU A 106 19.79 3.86 -3.67
N ASN A 107 20.26 3.19 -4.74
CA ASN A 107 19.67 1.95 -5.31
C ASN A 107 20.48 0.66 -5.00
N GLY A 108 21.76 0.78 -4.62
CA GLY A 108 22.59 -0.28 -4.05
C GLY A 108 23.57 -0.89 -5.03
N ASP A 109 23.67 -0.35 -6.23
CA ASP A 109 24.42 -0.91 -7.36
C ASP A 109 25.93 -0.61 -7.30
N GLY A 110 26.35 0.31 -6.44
CA GLY A 110 27.74 0.66 -6.19
C GLY A 110 28.25 1.88 -6.94
N ASP A 111 27.39 2.64 -7.63
CA ASP A 111 27.73 3.98 -8.11
C ASP A 111 26.90 5.10 -7.44
N THR A 112 27.02 6.33 -7.95
CA THR A 112 26.39 7.52 -7.36
C THR A 112 25.99 8.55 -8.42
N VAL A 113 25.75 8.13 -9.67
CA VAL A 113 25.49 9.07 -10.79
C VAL A 113 24.04 9.05 -11.27
N ASP A 114 23.21 8.22 -10.67
CA ASP A 114 21.86 7.97 -11.15
C ASP A 114 20.85 9.04 -10.77
N LYS A 115 19.73 8.96 -11.50
CA LYS A 115 18.55 9.79 -11.36
C LYS A 115 17.33 8.89 -11.38
N PHE A 116 16.50 8.98 -10.34
CA PHE A 116 15.30 8.17 -10.18
C PHE A 116 14.07 9.06 -10.15
N HIS A 117 13.02 8.63 -10.84
CA HIS A 117 11.78 9.38 -11.00
C HIS A 117 10.64 8.62 -10.35
N LEU A 118 10.53 8.74 -9.03
CA LEU A 118 9.54 7.97 -8.31
C LEU A 118 8.14 8.51 -8.58
N SER A 119 7.31 7.64 -9.13
CA SER A 119 5.86 7.77 -9.25
C SER A 119 5.17 7.74 -7.89
N GLY A 120 3.85 7.92 -7.90
CA GLY A 120 3.03 7.81 -6.71
C GLY A 120 3.14 6.44 -6.04
N ALA A 121 3.08 5.38 -6.83
CA ALA A 121 3.14 4.00 -6.36
C ALA A 121 4.50 3.67 -5.71
N GLU A 122 5.60 4.07 -6.33
CA GLU A 122 6.95 3.90 -5.77
C GLU A 122 7.17 4.77 -4.54
N CYS A 123 6.67 6.01 -4.55
CA CYS A 123 6.74 6.91 -3.40
C CYS A 123 6.05 6.29 -2.17
N LEU A 124 4.93 5.60 -2.34
CA LEU A 124 4.26 4.91 -1.25
C LEU A 124 5.20 3.90 -0.57
N VAL A 125 5.92 3.10 -1.37
CA VAL A 125 6.88 2.12 -0.88
C VAL A 125 8.10 2.81 -0.27
N TRP A 126 8.67 3.79 -0.95
CA TRP A 126 9.85 4.52 -0.48
C TRP A 126 9.61 5.24 0.85
N PHE A 127 8.50 5.97 1.01
CA PHE A 127 8.27 6.74 2.24
C PHE A 127 7.78 5.88 3.42
N LEU A 128 6.97 4.86 3.17
CA LEU A 128 6.48 4.00 4.25
C LEU A 128 7.46 2.85 4.56
N GLY A 129 8.27 2.43 3.60
CA GLY A 129 9.26 1.36 3.72
C GLY A 129 10.65 1.88 4.05
N GLY A 130 10.98 3.07 3.58
CA GLY A 130 12.31 3.66 3.65
C GLY A 130 13.28 3.06 2.65
N VAL A 131 14.56 3.18 2.97
CA VAL A 131 15.66 2.67 2.14
C VAL A 131 15.60 1.15 2.03
N GLN A 132 15.96 0.61 0.86
CA GLN A 132 16.07 -0.83 0.65
C GLN A 132 17.51 -1.34 0.79
N THR A 133 17.64 -2.57 1.30
CA THR A 133 18.90 -3.33 1.23
C THR A 133 19.17 -3.80 -0.19
N ARG A 134 20.39 -4.28 -0.48
CA ARG A 134 20.70 -4.96 -1.76
C ARG A 134 19.84 -6.21 -2.01
N GLN A 135 19.25 -6.76 -0.95
CA GLN A 135 18.31 -7.86 -1.02
C GLN A 135 16.87 -7.39 -1.25
N GLY A 136 16.63 -6.09 -1.41
CA GLY A 136 15.30 -5.52 -1.60
C GLY A 136 14.45 -5.52 -0.33
N GLU A 137 15.04 -5.53 0.86
CA GLU A 137 14.29 -5.42 2.12
C GLU A 137 14.18 -3.96 2.54
N CYS A 138 12.97 -3.49 2.82
CA CYS A 138 12.74 -2.15 3.38
C CYS A 138 13.26 -2.09 4.82
N ILE A 139 14.19 -1.17 5.11
CA ILE A 139 14.82 -1.02 6.44
C ILE A 139 14.50 0.31 7.12
N GLY A 140 13.67 1.16 6.51
CA GLY A 140 13.25 2.47 7.03
C GLY A 140 14.22 3.61 6.70
N PHE A 141 14.19 4.70 7.46
CA PHE A 141 15.10 5.84 7.30
C PHE A 141 16.08 5.95 8.48
N CYS A 142 17.30 6.36 8.19
CA CYS A 142 18.34 6.62 9.19
C CYS A 142 17.99 7.86 10.03
N HIS A 143 18.31 7.84 11.33
CA HIS A 143 18.15 9.00 12.22
C HIS A 143 19.19 10.10 11.99
N ASN A 144 20.20 9.87 11.14
CA ASN A 144 21.16 10.90 10.78
C ASN A 144 20.46 12.01 9.98
N PRO A 145 20.30 13.23 10.51
CA PRO A 145 19.53 14.28 9.85
C PRO A 145 20.23 14.86 8.62
N PHE A 146 21.53 14.60 8.45
CA PHE A 146 22.31 15.00 7.28
C PHE A 146 22.25 13.97 6.15
N ASP A 147 21.94 12.72 6.50
CA ASP A 147 21.88 11.59 5.58
C ASP A 147 20.87 10.52 6.03
N PRO A 148 19.56 10.81 5.89
CA PRO A 148 18.49 9.88 6.23
C PRO A 148 18.45 8.65 5.33
N PHE A 149 19.13 8.68 4.17
CA PHE A 149 19.18 7.59 3.20
C PHE A 149 20.31 6.60 3.45
N HIS A 150 21.16 6.85 4.46
CA HIS A 150 22.29 5.99 4.77
C HIS A 150 21.84 4.54 5.11
N ARG A 151 22.45 3.54 4.47
CA ARG A 151 22.10 2.11 4.63
C ARG A 151 22.72 1.39 5.83
N SER A 152 23.90 1.82 6.27
CA SER A 152 24.62 1.12 7.35
C SER A 152 23.95 1.27 8.73
N SER A 153 24.50 0.52 9.72
CA SER A 153 24.00 0.20 11.07
C SER A 153 23.78 1.37 12.06
N TYR A 154 23.43 2.55 11.58
CA TYR A 154 22.96 3.63 12.42
C TYR A 154 21.59 3.29 13.04
N ARG A 155 21.17 4.05 14.06
CA ARG A 155 19.79 3.99 14.55
C ARG A 155 18.85 4.45 13.43
N ARG A 156 17.78 3.69 13.20
CA ARG A 156 16.82 3.92 12.11
C ARG A 156 15.40 3.89 12.67
N THR A 157 14.51 4.62 12.05
CA THR A 157 13.07 4.39 12.22
C THR A 157 12.74 3.13 11.43
N ALA A 158 12.05 2.17 12.03
CA ALA A 158 11.60 0.98 11.32
C ALA A 158 10.61 1.38 10.19
N PRO A 159 10.43 0.53 9.15
CA PRO A 159 9.36 0.74 8.18
C PRO A 159 8.01 0.98 8.85
N TYR A 160 7.27 1.99 8.40
CA TYR A 160 5.89 2.26 8.82
C TYR A 160 4.93 1.19 8.31
N PHE A 161 5.26 0.54 7.20
CA PHE A 161 4.51 -0.57 6.64
C PHE A 161 5.44 -1.76 6.33
N GLY A 162 4.99 -2.97 6.66
CA GLY A 162 5.76 -4.20 6.51
C GLY A 162 5.66 -4.80 5.10
N PHE A 163 6.17 -4.08 4.09
CA PHE A 163 6.15 -4.49 2.69
C PHE A 163 6.74 -5.90 2.49
N LYS A 164 6.01 -6.73 1.76
CA LYS A 164 6.43 -8.10 1.45
C LYS A 164 7.20 -8.11 0.14
N LYS A 165 8.46 -8.54 0.18
CA LYS A 165 9.35 -8.56 -0.99
C LYS A 165 8.75 -9.21 -2.24
N HIS A 166 8.02 -10.32 -2.09
CA HIS A 166 7.42 -11.03 -3.23
C HIS A 166 6.24 -10.29 -3.89
N ARG A 167 5.78 -9.18 -3.31
CA ARG A 167 4.74 -8.29 -3.85
C ARG A 167 5.28 -6.92 -4.24
N MET A 168 6.59 -6.74 -4.12
CA MET A 168 7.26 -5.57 -4.67
C MET A 168 7.68 -5.93 -6.09
N THR A 169 7.24 -5.12 -7.05
CA THR A 169 7.61 -5.23 -8.47
C THR A 169 8.25 -3.92 -8.88
N ASP A 170 9.14 -3.93 -9.84
CA ASP A 170 9.77 -2.73 -10.41
C ASP A 170 9.34 -2.70 -11.88
N LEU A 171 8.33 -1.89 -12.20
CA LEU A 171 7.69 -1.89 -13.52
C LEU A 171 8.49 -1.13 -14.59
N ASP A 172 9.25 -0.12 -14.21
CA ASP A 172 10.02 0.72 -15.12
C ASP A 172 11.54 0.48 -15.06
N SER A 173 11.99 -0.43 -14.20
CA SER A 173 13.38 -0.86 -14.03
C SER A 173 14.30 0.26 -13.53
N ASP A 174 13.78 1.20 -12.74
CA ASP A 174 14.56 2.28 -12.13
C ASP A 174 15.17 1.89 -10.76
N GLY A 175 14.85 0.69 -10.26
CA GLY A 175 15.35 0.16 -9.00
C GLY A 175 14.48 0.49 -7.78
N PHE A 176 13.38 1.23 -7.95
CA PHE A 176 12.41 1.52 -6.91
C PHE A 176 11.11 0.76 -7.20
N PRO A 177 10.68 -0.15 -6.31
CA PRO A 177 9.52 -0.96 -6.62
C PRO A 177 8.20 -0.31 -6.21
N GLU A 178 7.16 -0.61 -6.97
CA GLU A 178 5.78 -0.50 -6.54
C GLU A 178 5.34 -1.70 -5.69
N TYR A 179 4.26 -1.56 -4.93
CA TYR A 179 3.68 -2.64 -4.14
C TYR A 179 2.35 -3.10 -4.74
N THR A 180 2.31 -4.35 -5.20
CA THR A 180 1.11 -4.98 -5.75
C THR A 180 0.06 -5.20 -4.68
N ASP A 181 -1.23 -5.12 -5.03
CA ASP A 181 -2.39 -5.40 -4.19
C ASP A 181 -2.63 -6.92 -4.02
N ARG A 182 -3.57 -7.29 -3.16
CA ARG A 182 -3.90 -8.71 -2.88
C ARG A 182 -5.02 -9.24 -3.78
N LEU A 183 -5.63 -8.37 -4.57
CA LEU A 183 -6.83 -8.63 -5.34
C LEU A 183 -6.45 -9.21 -6.71
N THR A 184 -5.57 -8.52 -7.42
CA THR A 184 -5.18 -8.83 -8.80
C THR A 184 -3.69 -8.77 -9.07
N ASP A 185 -2.87 -8.54 -8.03
CA ASP A 185 -1.42 -8.32 -8.15
C ASP A 185 -1.07 -7.08 -8.99
N MET A 186 -2.00 -6.13 -9.12
CA MET A 186 -1.75 -4.80 -9.69
C MET A 186 -1.17 -3.87 -8.62
N PRO A 187 -0.24 -2.95 -8.92
CA PRO A 187 0.25 -2.01 -7.92
C PRO A 187 -0.88 -1.20 -7.25
N TYR A 188 -0.64 -0.74 -6.03
CA TYR A 188 -1.47 0.34 -5.49
C TYR A 188 -1.11 1.65 -6.17
N LEU A 189 -2.11 2.35 -6.70
CA LEU A 189 -1.96 3.73 -7.11
C LEU A 189 -2.04 4.61 -5.85
N TYR A 190 -1.04 5.46 -5.64
CA TYR A 190 -0.99 6.41 -4.53
C TYR A 190 -0.81 7.83 -5.02
N ILE A 191 -1.64 8.74 -4.54
CA ILE A 191 -1.54 10.16 -4.89
C ILE A 191 -1.75 10.98 -3.63
N ALA A 192 -1.06 12.12 -3.51
CA ALA A 192 -1.18 13.03 -2.39
C ALA A 192 -1.33 14.47 -2.86
N LYS A 193 -2.16 15.26 -2.17
CA LYS A 193 -2.28 16.70 -2.44
C LYS A 193 -0.97 17.38 -2.01
N GLU A 194 -0.34 18.11 -2.93
CA GLU A 194 0.71 19.06 -2.61
C GLU A 194 0.19 20.50 -2.81
N ALA A 195 0.35 21.34 -1.79
CA ALA A 195 -0.18 22.71 -1.80
C ALA A 195 -1.69 22.79 -2.15
N GLY A 196 -2.46 21.80 -1.70
CA GLY A 196 -3.91 21.73 -1.88
C GLY A 196 -4.39 21.10 -3.19
N ARG A 197 -3.50 20.64 -4.07
CA ARG A 197 -3.88 20.03 -5.36
C ARG A 197 -3.17 18.70 -5.62
N TYR A 198 -3.81 17.84 -6.39
CA TYR A 198 -3.19 16.65 -6.97
C TYR A 198 -2.43 17.00 -8.24
N HIS A 199 -1.37 16.27 -8.56
CA HIS A 199 -0.65 16.42 -9.82
C HIS A 199 -0.94 15.24 -10.75
N ALA A 200 -1.22 15.53 -12.02
CA ALA A 200 -1.53 14.49 -13.00
C ALA A 200 -0.39 13.46 -13.21
N ARG A 201 0.87 13.89 -12.98
CA ARG A 201 2.03 13.00 -13.04
C ARG A 201 2.01 11.91 -11.96
N ASP A 202 1.29 12.13 -10.87
CA ASP A 202 1.19 11.21 -9.73
C ASP A 202 0.22 10.03 -10.02
N LEU A 203 -0.49 10.10 -11.16
CA LEU A 203 -1.49 9.11 -11.56
C LEU A 203 -0.92 7.96 -12.39
N ALA A 204 0.33 8.09 -12.83
CA ALA A 204 1.02 7.03 -13.56
C ALA A 204 1.54 5.96 -12.59
N VAL A 205 1.18 4.72 -12.86
CA VAL A 205 1.71 3.50 -12.23
C VAL A 205 2.52 2.69 -13.26
N PHE A 206 2.08 2.74 -14.51
CA PHE A 206 2.72 2.10 -15.66
C PHE A 206 3.47 3.14 -16.50
N PRO A 207 4.35 2.71 -17.41
CA PRO A 207 5.03 3.61 -18.34
C PRO A 207 4.09 4.59 -19.03
N GLU A 208 4.62 5.78 -19.36
CA GLU A 208 3.84 6.87 -19.96
C GLU A 208 3.07 6.40 -21.21
N GLY A 209 1.77 6.71 -21.25
CA GLY A 209 0.88 6.33 -22.34
C GLY A 209 0.15 4.99 -22.17
N ASP A 210 0.43 4.22 -21.11
CA ASP A 210 -0.35 3.02 -20.79
C ASP A 210 -1.80 3.38 -20.45
N ASN A 211 -2.75 2.70 -21.08
CA ASN A 211 -4.18 2.97 -20.96
C ASN A 211 -4.77 2.55 -19.61
N ARG A 212 -4.04 1.75 -18.82
CA ARG A 212 -4.44 1.36 -17.47
C ARG A 212 -4.21 2.49 -16.47
N ASN A 213 -3.32 3.44 -16.78
CA ASN A 213 -3.07 4.59 -15.91
C ASN A 213 -4.32 5.46 -15.76
N MET A 214 -4.53 5.95 -14.54
CA MET A 214 -5.66 6.82 -14.24
C MET A 214 -5.45 8.21 -14.87
N GLN A 215 -6.51 8.82 -15.39
CA GLN A 215 -6.41 10.12 -16.08
C GLN A 215 -6.62 11.30 -15.12
N HIS A 216 -7.50 11.12 -14.15
CA HIS A 216 -7.86 12.13 -13.18
C HIS A 216 -7.93 11.53 -11.78
N PRO A 217 -7.51 12.25 -10.73
CA PRO A 217 -7.80 11.81 -9.36
C PRO A 217 -9.31 11.77 -9.12
N TYR A 218 -9.76 10.96 -8.16
CA TYR A 218 -11.14 11.11 -7.69
C TYR A 218 -11.31 12.49 -7.03
N SER A 219 -12.43 13.14 -7.30
CA SER A 219 -12.79 14.42 -6.73
C SER A 219 -14.18 14.33 -6.10
N PHE A 220 -14.42 15.10 -5.05
CA PHE A 220 -15.64 15.01 -4.26
C PHE A 220 -16.32 16.37 -4.26
N ALA A 221 -17.66 16.37 -4.30
CA ALA A 221 -18.43 17.60 -4.14
C ALA A 221 -18.02 18.32 -2.84
N GLY A 222 -17.55 19.56 -2.96
CA GLY A 222 -17.10 20.37 -1.82
C GLY A 222 -15.63 20.24 -1.41
N ASP A 223 -14.78 19.59 -2.22
CA ASP A 223 -13.30 19.54 -2.13
C ASP A 223 -12.70 19.15 -0.75
N SER A 224 -13.53 18.62 0.15
CA SER A 224 -13.18 18.42 1.56
C SER A 224 -12.63 17.03 1.86
N PHE A 225 -12.59 16.12 0.88
CA PHE A 225 -12.12 14.75 1.12
C PHE A 225 -10.70 14.52 0.61
N GLY A 226 -9.89 13.97 1.50
CA GLY A 226 -8.62 13.32 1.22
C GLY A 226 -7.44 14.27 0.99
N HIS A 227 -6.44 14.20 1.88
CA HIS A 227 -5.10 14.69 1.55
C HIS A 227 -4.33 13.73 0.61
N TYR A 228 -4.84 12.51 0.43
CA TYR A 228 -4.26 11.47 -0.41
C TYR A 228 -5.33 10.46 -0.82
N GLN A 229 -5.00 9.61 -1.80
CA GLN A 229 -5.82 8.48 -2.26
C GLN A 229 -4.92 7.27 -2.42
N ILE A 230 -5.39 6.11 -1.98
CA ILE A 230 -4.80 4.79 -2.28
C ILE A 230 -5.88 4.01 -3.03
N ILE A 231 -5.55 3.47 -4.20
CA ILE A 231 -6.49 2.81 -5.11
C ILE A 231 -5.90 1.48 -5.56
N SER A 232 -6.71 0.41 -5.51
CA SER A 232 -6.46 -0.90 -6.13
C SER A 232 -7.38 -1.05 -7.34
N ALA A 233 -6.82 -1.52 -8.46
CA ALA A 233 -7.41 -1.55 -9.82
C ALA A 233 -8.53 -2.59 -10.02
N GLY A 234 -9.27 -2.92 -8.96
CA GLY A 234 -10.37 -3.89 -9.02
C GLY A 234 -9.98 -5.28 -9.56
N PHE A 235 -10.96 -6.05 -10.01
CA PHE A 235 -10.77 -7.37 -10.62
C PHE A 235 -10.46 -7.29 -12.12
N ASP A 236 -10.86 -6.22 -12.79
CA ASP A 236 -10.61 -6.01 -14.22
C ASP A 236 -9.19 -5.52 -14.52
N ARG A 237 -8.44 -5.08 -13.49
CA ARG A 237 -7.07 -4.56 -13.55
C ARG A 237 -6.98 -3.20 -14.25
N GLU A 238 -8.01 -2.38 -14.15
CA GLU A 238 -8.05 -1.03 -14.70
C GLU A 238 -8.37 0.00 -13.59
N TYR A 239 -7.53 1.04 -13.43
CA TYR A 239 -7.87 2.12 -12.48
C TYR A 239 -9.02 3.01 -12.98
N GLY A 240 -9.28 2.99 -14.29
CA GLY A 240 -10.30 3.82 -14.95
C GLY A 240 -9.87 5.26 -15.20
N VAL A 241 -10.84 6.12 -15.50
CA VAL A 241 -10.61 7.52 -15.88
C VAL A 241 -10.49 8.41 -14.65
N GLY A 242 -11.26 8.11 -13.59
CA GLY A 242 -11.39 8.95 -12.41
C GLY A 242 -12.30 10.16 -12.61
N GLY A 243 -12.15 11.18 -11.76
CA GLY A 243 -12.98 12.40 -11.80
C GLY A 243 -13.98 12.49 -10.64
N GLU A 244 -15.14 13.12 -10.86
CA GLU A 244 -16.12 13.32 -9.79
C GLU A 244 -16.64 11.96 -9.27
N TYR A 245 -16.62 11.80 -7.95
CA TYR A 245 -17.13 10.64 -7.24
C TYR A 245 -18.23 11.09 -6.29
N SER A 246 -19.32 10.34 -6.26
CA SER A 246 -20.39 10.48 -5.28
C SER A 246 -20.84 9.10 -4.81
N ASP A 247 -21.09 8.93 -3.52
CA ASP A 247 -21.55 7.66 -2.92
C ASP A 247 -22.91 7.18 -3.44
N SER A 248 -23.58 7.98 -4.29
CA SER A 248 -24.98 7.78 -4.68
C SER A 248 -25.19 7.56 -6.18
N SER A 249 -24.14 7.66 -7.00
CA SER A 249 -24.26 7.62 -8.46
C SER A 249 -23.50 6.45 -9.04
N ASP A 250 -24.22 5.56 -9.74
CA ASP A 250 -23.59 4.62 -10.66
C ASP A 250 -22.67 5.39 -11.62
N PHE A 251 -21.46 4.88 -11.86
CA PHE A 251 -20.57 5.46 -12.84
C PHE A 251 -21.22 5.45 -14.24
N THR A 252 -20.88 6.46 -15.04
CA THR A 252 -21.25 6.49 -16.46
C THR A 252 -20.71 5.26 -17.18
N VAL A 253 -21.29 4.88 -18.32
CA VAL A 253 -20.84 3.70 -19.10
C VAL A 253 -19.33 3.71 -19.37
N GLU A 254 -18.73 4.89 -19.58
CA GLU A 254 -17.29 5.08 -19.83
C GLU A 254 -16.40 4.85 -18.61
N ARG A 255 -16.97 4.80 -17.40
CA ARG A 255 -16.28 4.67 -16.11
C ARG A 255 -16.65 3.39 -15.36
N ARG A 256 -17.32 2.44 -16.03
CA ARG A 256 -17.73 1.16 -15.42
C ARG A 256 -16.57 0.28 -14.96
N SER A 257 -15.38 0.46 -15.52
CA SER A 257 -14.17 -0.20 -15.00
C SER A 257 -13.82 0.25 -13.58
N GLU A 258 -14.43 1.34 -13.09
CA GLU A 258 -14.18 1.85 -11.74
C GLU A 258 -15.09 1.20 -10.69
N ASP A 259 -16.17 0.53 -11.09
CA ASP A 259 -17.20 -0.09 -10.24
C ASP A 259 -16.64 -1.16 -9.28
N ASP A 260 -15.43 -1.68 -9.51
CA ASP A 260 -14.82 -2.68 -8.65
C ASP A 260 -13.49 -2.25 -8.03
N ASN A 261 -13.09 -1.00 -8.23
CA ASN A 261 -11.94 -0.42 -7.54
C ASN A 261 -12.16 -0.40 -6.03
N LEU A 262 -11.07 -0.66 -5.29
CA LEU A 262 -11.04 -0.51 -3.83
C LEU A 262 -10.22 0.71 -3.47
N THR A 263 -10.73 1.57 -2.60
CA THR A 263 -10.09 2.86 -2.29
C THR A 263 -9.99 3.14 -0.80
N SER A 264 -9.11 4.06 -0.42
CA SER A 264 -8.97 4.51 0.98
C SER A 264 -10.08 5.43 1.49
N PHE A 265 -11.07 5.76 0.65
CA PHE A 265 -12.15 6.70 0.98
C PHE A 265 -13.55 6.11 0.83
N SER A 266 -13.67 4.87 0.32
CA SER A 266 -14.91 4.08 0.33
C SER A 266 -14.75 2.86 1.22
N ASN A 267 -15.85 2.39 1.82
CA ASN A 267 -15.88 1.20 2.68
C ASN A 267 -16.05 -0.12 1.90
N GLY A 268 -15.94 -0.07 0.57
CA GLY A 268 -16.07 -1.21 -0.32
C GLY A 268 -15.66 -0.83 -1.74
N ARG A 269 -16.14 -1.60 -2.71
CA ARG A 269 -16.09 -1.23 -4.12
C ARG A 269 -16.81 0.10 -4.35
N LEU A 270 -16.33 0.86 -5.33
CA LEU A 270 -16.92 2.14 -5.71
C LEU A 270 -18.30 2.00 -6.38
#